data_AF-A0A962B7P8-F1
#
_entry.id   AF-A0A962B7P8-F1
#
_cell.length_a   1.000
_cell.length_b   1.000
_cell.length_c   1.000
_cell.angle_alpha   90.00
_cell.angle_beta   90.00
_cell.angle_gamma   90.00
#
_symmetry.space_group_name_H-M   'P 1'
#
loop_
_entity.id
_entity.type
_entity.pdbx_description
1 polymer ?
#
loop_
_entity_poly.entity_id
_entity_poly.type
_entity_poly.pdbx_seq_one_letter_code
_entity_poly.pdbx_strand_id
1 'polypeptide(L)'
;MNPTRRFTKRLLSLVTAAALAASTQAGAVTITRAFSSSWYDPDHAGHGLSLEVIDSAAGKSLVAYWYTFDSTGKPLWLIGQGVVEGESASMVLYSASGGSFTNGFDPSQVQLQEWGVAQLSFDDCTSGQWTFDPNDPALQGGSIPLQRLTETYQSSCSGGISDDRSATAAAGRIVEFLDNTGLQPLASGKADFEERADRTDFKVEAEDLASGTYQVRVGGIVRGDFDFAAGQLQAELEFRSPVEPGKLLLDFDPRGELVEIVGSGGVVLQRVFAAGGGSTTPPPPDGGGSAVQEIYELRVTTGHDGPELDAEYRVRGTRLKLSVELEDLAIGAYEVHVGGVLRGLVQVVTVPGGSEGEIEFSQPQDDDEMLLDFDPRGELFEIIRDGAVVLSGVMPLDPTQIDDFGDGDDDDGDDDDDHGGGSGGDDDDDDDHGGGSGGDDDDGDDDDDDDDDDDDDDDDDHGGGGG
;
A
#
# COMPACT_ATOMS: atom_id res chain seq x y z
N MET A 1 -5.76 29.69 81.70
CA MET A 1 -4.57 29.37 80.88
C MET A 1 -4.67 27.93 80.41
N ASN A 2 -4.53 27.74 79.10
CA ASN A 2 -4.97 26.62 78.28
C ASN A 2 -4.13 25.33 78.48
N PRO A 3 -4.71 24.10 78.38
CA PRO A 3 -3.94 22.86 78.39
C PRO A 3 -3.50 22.47 76.97
N THR A 4 -2.24 22.10 76.81
CA THR A 4 -1.64 21.57 75.58
C THR A 4 -2.04 20.10 75.36
N ARG A 5 -2.88 19.83 74.35
CA ARG A 5 -3.12 18.49 73.80
C ARG A 5 -2.26 18.28 72.55
N ARG A 6 -1.40 17.25 72.58
CA ARG A 6 -0.64 16.74 71.43
C ARG A 6 -1.59 15.98 70.50
N PHE A 7 -1.69 16.42 69.24
CA PHE A 7 -2.40 15.71 68.18
C PHE A 7 -1.41 14.86 67.38
N THR A 8 -1.59 13.55 67.46
CA THR A 8 -0.92 12.53 66.65
C THR A 8 -1.52 12.57 65.24
N LYS A 9 -0.74 12.97 64.22
CA LYS A 9 -1.15 12.85 62.81
C LYS A 9 -1.09 11.37 62.39
N ARG A 10 -2.25 10.74 62.21
CA ARG A 10 -2.36 9.48 61.45
C ARG A 10 -2.33 9.84 59.97
N LEU A 11 -1.30 9.40 59.25
CA LEU A 11 -1.33 9.38 57.78
C LEU A 11 -2.32 8.28 57.35
N LEU A 12 -3.37 8.68 56.64
CA LEU A 12 -4.24 7.78 55.91
C LEU A 12 -3.61 7.60 54.52
N SER A 13 -3.05 6.42 54.24
CA SER A 13 -2.57 6.07 52.90
C SER A 13 -3.78 5.91 51.97
N LEU A 14 -3.97 6.86 51.04
CA LEU A 14 -4.83 6.64 49.88
C LEU A 14 -4.08 5.71 48.92
N VAL A 15 -4.60 4.50 48.74
CA VAL A 15 -4.25 3.64 47.61
C VAL A 15 -5.04 4.16 46.41
N THR A 16 -4.38 4.86 45.51
CA THR A 16 -4.97 5.28 44.23
C THR A 16 -5.02 4.05 43.34
N ALA A 17 -6.22 3.49 43.13
CA ALA A 17 -6.44 2.54 42.05
C ALA A 17 -6.35 3.32 40.74
N ALA A 18 -5.27 3.12 39.98
CA ALA A 18 -5.20 3.57 38.60
C ALA A 18 -6.16 2.70 37.78
N ALA A 19 -7.34 3.24 37.46
CA ALA A 19 -8.15 2.68 36.40
C ALA A 19 -7.37 2.88 35.09
N LEU A 20 -6.96 1.80 34.44
CA LEU A 20 -6.58 1.85 33.03
C LEU A 20 -7.86 2.30 32.29
N ALA A 21 -7.90 3.56 31.88
CA ALA A 21 -8.81 3.95 30.82
C ALA A 21 -8.31 3.23 29.56
N ALA A 22 -9.04 2.20 29.13
CA ALA A 22 -8.95 1.77 27.75
C ALA A 22 -9.42 2.97 26.92
N SER A 23 -8.48 3.64 26.27
CA SER A 23 -8.80 4.60 25.22
C SER A 23 -9.52 3.80 24.14
N THR A 24 -10.84 3.92 24.06
CA THR A 24 -11.55 3.56 22.83
C THR A 24 -11.02 4.54 21.79
N GLN A 25 -10.07 4.09 20.97
CA GLN A 25 -9.66 4.84 19.81
C GLN A 25 -10.91 4.93 18.94
N ALA A 26 -11.53 6.12 18.89
CA ALA A 26 -12.50 6.40 17.85
C ALA A 26 -11.81 6.05 16.53
N GLY A 27 -12.45 5.24 15.69
CA GLY A 27 -11.88 4.84 14.42
C GLY A 27 -11.57 6.12 13.65
N ALA A 28 -10.30 6.44 13.48
CA ALA A 28 -9.90 7.67 12.80
C ALA A 28 -10.41 7.56 11.36
N VAL A 29 -11.37 8.42 11.00
CA VAL A 29 -11.85 8.57 9.63
C VAL A 29 -11.04 9.67 8.95
N THR A 30 -11.08 9.72 7.62
CA THR A 30 -10.56 10.87 6.87
C THR A 30 -11.66 11.48 6.02
N ILE A 31 -11.65 12.81 5.92
CA ILE A 31 -12.55 13.53 5.02
C ILE A 31 -12.17 13.21 3.58
N THR A 32 -13.09 12.51 2.92
CA THR A 32 -13.06 12.16 1.50
C THR A 32 -14.21 12.82 0.76
N ARG A 33 -14.25 12.71 -0.57
CA ARG A 33 -15.35 13.23 -1.39
C ARG A 33 -16.72 12.72 -0.95
N ALA A 34 -16.79 11.54 -0.32
CA ALA A 34 -18.03 10.95 0.16
C ALA A 34 -18.68 11.77 1.29
N PHE A 35 -17.95 12.68 1.95
CA PHE A 35 -18.47 13.63 2.95
C PHE A 35 -19.17 14.85 2.34
N SER A 36 -19.05 15.07 1.02
CA SER A 36 -19.78 16.11 0.29
C SER A 36 -21.28 15.82 0.35
N SER A 37 -21.98 16.49 1.26
CA SER A 37 -23.37 16.22 1.59
C SER A 37 -23.99 17.35 2.42
N SER A 38 -25.29 17.26 2.69
CA SER A 38 -25.98 18.05 3.69
C SER A 38 -25.87 17.40 5.06
N TRP A 39 -25.59 18.20 6.08
CA TRP A 39 -25.45 17.82 7.48
C TRP A 39 -26.26 18.78 8.36
N TYR A 40 -26.82 18.29 9.45
CA TYR A 40 -27.70 19.11 10.29
C TYR A 40 -27.68 18.68 11.75
N ASP A 41 -28.18 19.55 12.62
CA ASP A 41 -28.49 19.23 14.01
C ASP A 41 -29.96 18.78 14.12
N PRO A 42 -30.24 17.53 14.54
CA PRO A 42 -31.60 17.05 14.73
C PRO A 42 -32.40 17.84 15.78
N ASP A 43 -31.74 18.35 16.82
CA ASP A 43 -32.41 19.09 17.90
C ASP A 43 -32.73 20.54 17.51
N HIS A 44 -32.11 21.04 16.44
CA HIS A 44 -32.29 22.40 15.93
C HIS A 44 -32.66 22.41 14.43
N ALA A 45 -33.53 21.49 14.01
CA ALA A 45 -33.99 21.41 12.62
C ALA A 45 -34.45 22.79 12.06
N GLY A 46 -33.83 23.22 10.96
CA GLY A 46 -34.07 24.54 10.34
C GLY A 46 -32.81 25.32 10.00
N HIS A 47 -31.66 24.90 10.54
CA HIS A 47 -30.32 25.31 10.12
C HIS A 47 -29.47 24.07 9.77
N GLY A 48 -28.37 24.23 9.04
CA GLY A 48 -27.55 23.10 8.62
C GLY A 48 -26.42 23.49 7.68
N LEU A 49 -25.53 22.53 7.41
CA LEU A 49 -24.40 22.68 6.51
C LEU A 49 -24.65 21.96 5.21
N SER A 50 -24.25 22.58 4.10
CA SER A 50 -23.93 21.86 2.87
C SER A 50 -22.41 21.89 2.72
N LEU A 51 -21.82 20.73 2.44
CA LEU A 51 -20.38 20.55 2.39
C LEU A 51 -19.96 20.08 0.99
N GLU A 52 -18.82 20.59 0.53
CA GLU A 52 -18.16 20.18 -0.70
C GLU A 52 -16.68 19.91 -0.41
N VAL A 53 -16.20 18.73 -0.76
CA VAL A 53 -14.77 18.42 -0.75
C VAL A 53 -14.22 18.68 -2.15
N ILE A 54 -13.21 19.54 -2.23
CA ILE A 54 -12.69 20.09 -3.49
C ILE A 54 -11.17 19.99 -3.55
N ASP A 55 -10.65 20.02 -4.77
CA ASP A 55 -9.24 20.30 -5.01
C ASP A 55 -8.92 21.79 -4.83
N SER A 56 -7.75 22.07 -4.28
CA SER A 56 -7.23 23.44 -4.13
C SER A 56 -5.72 23.48 -4.34
N ALA A 57 -5.15 24.68 -4.40
CA ALA A 57 -3.69 24.86 -4.47
C ALA A 57 -2.95 24.31 -3.23
N ALA A 58 -3.64 24.12 -2.10
CA ALA A 58 -3.11 23.54 -0.87
C ALA A 58 -3.43 22.04 -0.75
N GLY A 59 -3.91 21.39 -1.82
CA GLY A 59 -4.40 20.02 -1.79
C GLY A 59 -5.90 19.95 -1.47
N LYS A 60 -6.32 18.86 -0.83
CA LYS A 60 -7.74 18.61 -0.49
C LYS A 60 -8.26 19.68 0.47
N SER A 61 -9.35 20.34 0.10
CA SER A 61 -10.03 21.34 0.92
C SER A 61 -11.50 21.00 1.08
N LEU A 62 -12.11 21.52 2.15
CA LEU A 62 -13.54 21.44 2.39
C LEU A 62 -14.13 22.85 2.38
N VAL A 63 -15.20 23.02 1.60
CA VAL A 63 -16.04 24.21 1.59
C VAL A 63 -17.30 23.91 2.39
N ALA A 64 -17.63 24.79 3.32
CA ALA A 64 -18.84 24.70 4.12
C ALA A 64 -19.75 25.89 3.84
N TYR A 65 -21.01 25.59 3.50
CA TYR A 65 -22.11 26.55 3.42
C TYR A 65 -23.03 26.33 4.62
N TRP A 66 -22.91 27.17 5.64
CA TRP A 66 -23.72 27.08 6.84
C TRP A 66 -24.92 28.02 6.75
N TYR A 67 -26.10 27.42 6.65
CA TYR A 67 -27.39 28.10 6.67
C TYR A 67 -27.86 28.19 8.13
N THR A 68 -27.98 29.39 8.67
CA THR A 68 -28.31 29.64 10.08
C THR A 68 -29.11 30.94 10.24
N PHE A 69 -29.20 31.46 11.47
CA PHE A 69 -29.90 32.70 11.81
C PHE A 69 -29.00 33.65 12.59
N ASP A 70 -29.17 34.96 12.37
CA ASP A 70 -28.52 36.00 13.17
C ASP A 70 -29.15 36.15 14.56
N SER A 71 -28.58 37.02 15.41
CA SER A 71 -29.10 37.30 16.77
C SER A 71 -30.52 37.88 16.81
N THR A 72 -31.06 38.30 15.66
CA THR A 72 -32.44 38.79 15.52
C THR A 72 -33.38 37.76 14.90
N GLY A 73 -32.88 36.55 14.60
CA GLY A 73 -33.64 35.46 13.99
C GLY A 73 -33.82 35.58 12.48
N LYS A 74 -33.06 36.44 11.79
CA LYS A 74 -33.11 36.52 10.32
C LYS A 74 -32.17 35.49 9.70
N PRO A 75 -32.52 34.92 8.53
CA PRO A 75 -31.64 34.00 7.82
C PRO A 75 -30.27 34.61 7.54
N LEU A 76 -29.23 33.82 7.81
CA LEU A 76 -27.83 34.13 7.60
C LEU A 76 -27.15 32.93 6.92
N TRP A 77 -26.36 33.20 5.90
CA TRP A 77 -25.55 32.21 5.20
C TRP A 77 -24.09 32.56 5.44
N LEU A 78 -23.34 31.59 5.95
CA LEU A 78 -21.91 31.70 6.20
C LEU A 78 -21.18 30.72 5.29
N ILE A 79 -20.09 31.18 4.68
CA ILE A 79 -19.28 30.37 3.78
C ILE A 79 -17.85 30.32 4.33
N GLY A 80 -17.29 29.13 4.44
CA GLY A 80 -15.90 28.92 4.82
C GLY A 80 -15.22 27.90 3.93
N GLN A 81 -13.91 28.04 3.80
CA GLN A 81 -13.06 27.03 3.16
C GLN A 81 -11.87 26.76 4.08
N GLY A 82 -11.56 25.48 4.26
CA GLY A 82 -10.44 25.01 5.07
C GLY A 82 -9.69 23.86 4.39
N VAL A 83 -8.40 23.74 4.66
CA VAL A 83 -7.62 22.55 4.27
C VAL A 83 -8.11 21.36 5.08
N VAL A 84 -8.19 20.19 4.45
CA VAL A 84 -8.53 18.94 5.13
C VAL A 84 -7.29 18.35 5.78
N GLU A 85 -7.40 18.02 7.06
CA GLU A 85 -6.40 17.33 7.86
C GLU A 85 -7.07 16.16 8.60
N GLY A 86 -6.90 14.94 8.08
CA GLY A 86 -7.53 13.74 8.64
C GLY A 86 -9.05 13.85 8.62
N GLU A 87 -9.67 13.75 9.79
CA GLU A 87 -11.10 13.85 10.03
C GLU A 87 -11.63 15.29 10.10
N SER A 88 -10.75 16.30 9.94
CA SER A 88 -11.03 17.68 10.34
C SER A 88 -10.71 18.74 9.28
N ALA A 89 -11.39 19.89 9.37
CA ALA A 89 -11.08 21.07 8.57
C ALA A 89 -11.33 22.36 9.37
N SER A 90 -10.29 23.19 9.53
CA SER A 90 -10.39 24.53 10.13
C SER A 90 -10.63 25.58 9.07
N MET A 91 -11.55 26.51 9.29
CA MET A 91 -11.88 27.55 8.32
C MET A 91 -12.24 28.88 8.96
N VAL A 92 -12.03 29.95 8.19
CA VAL A 92 -12.59 31.27 8.46
C VAL A 92 -13.93 31.38 7.75
N LEU A 93 -14.96 31.83 8.48
CA LEU A 93 -16.30 32.01 7.96
C LEU A 93 -16.53 33.45 7.51
N TYR A 94 -17.16 33.61 6.36
CA TYR A 94 -17.53 34.89 5.79
C TYR A 94 -19.04 34.99 5.59
N SER A 95 -19.56 36.20 5.81
CA SER A 95 -20.91 36.59 5.42
C SER A 95 -20.83 37.59 4.26
N ALA A 96 -21.81 37.53 3.36
CA ALA A 96 -21.92 38.48 2.26
C ALA A 96 -23.07 39.46 2.52
N SER A 97 -22.86 40.75 2.21
CA SER A 97 -23.90 41.78 2.28
C SER A 97 -23.80 42.76 1.10
N GLY A 98 -24.80 43.62 0.92
CA GLY A 98 -24.81 44.67 -0.11
C GLY A 98 -25.24 44.24 -1.52
N GLY A 99 -25.51 42.96 -1.75
CA GLY A 99 -26.04 42.45 -3.02
C GLY A 99 -27.51 42.86 -3.29
N SER A 100 -27.92 42.80 -4.56
CA SER A 100 -29.30 43.08 -5.02
C SER A 100 -29.79 41.99 -5.97
N PHE A 101 -31.05 41.59 -5.83
CA PHE A 101 -31.68 40.59 -6.72
C PHE A 101 -32.04 41.15 -8.11
N THR A 102 -32.06 42.47 -8.27
CA THR A 102 -32.57 43.13 -9.49
C THR A 102 -31.48 43.31 -10.56
N ASN A 103 -31.89 43.64 -11.80
CA ASN A 103 -30.97 43.95 -12.93
C ASN A 103 -29.97 45.10 -12.67
N GLY A 104 -30.09 45.84 -11.56
CA GLY A 104 -29.13 46.85 -11.12
C GLY A 104 -28.01 46.31 -10.23
N PHE A 105 -27.63 45.03 -10.36
CA PHE A 105 -26.56 44.42 -9.57
C PHE A 105 -25.21 45.12 -9.83
N ASP A 106 -24.60 45.63 -8.76
CA ASP A 106 -23.26 46.23 -8.78
C ASP A 106 -22.34 45.36 -7.90
N PRO A 107 -21.37 44.63 -8.49
CA PRO A 107 -20.48 43.75 -7.73
C PRO A 107 -19.61 44.52 -6.73
N SER A 108 -19.35 45.82 -6.95
CA SER A 108 -18.56 46.62 -6.01
C SER A 108 -19.26 46.91 -4.68
N GLN A 109 -20.59 46.75 -4.65
CA GLN A 109 -21.39 46.90 -3.43
C GLN A 109 -21.39 45.62 -2.58
N VAL A 110 -20.99 44.48 -3.14
CA VAL A 110 -20.92 43.23 -2.39
C VAL A 110 -19.71 43.27 -1.46
N GLN A 111 -19.97 43.13 -0.17
CA GLN A 111 -18.94 43.12 0.87
C GLN A 111 -18.92 41.75 1.53
N LEU A 112 -17.74 41.11 1.51
CA LEU A 112 -17.46 39.92 2.31
C LEU A 112 -16.89 40.37 3.65
N GLN A 113 -17.60 40.03 4.72
CA GLN A 113 -17.18 40.32 6.08
C GLN A 113 -16.86 39.02 6.79
N GLU A 114 -15.66 38.96 7.37
CA GLU A 114 -15.27 37.88 8.27
C GLU A 114 -16.23 37.85 9.47
N TRP A 115 -16.88 36.71 9.64
CA TRP A 115 -17.86 36.49 10.69
C TRP A 115 -17.24 35.83 11.92
N GLY A 116 -16.27 34.94 11.74
CA GLY A 116 -15.62 34.19 12.81
C GLY A 116 -14.84 33.00 12.26
N VAL A 117 -14.46 32.09 13.14
CA VAL A 117 -13.77 30.84 12.79
C VAL A 117 -14.64 29.63 13.10
N ALA A 118 -14.42 28.55 12.37
CA ALA A 118 -15.06 27.27 12.64
C ALA A 118 -14.11 26.10 12.44
N GLN A 119 -14.40 25.03 13.16
CA GLN A 119 -13.77 23.72 13.05
C GLN A 119 -14.87 22.69 12.79
N LEU A 120 -14.72 21.98 11.67
CA LEU A 120 -15.47 20.76 11.41
C LEU A 120 -14.61 19.56 11.79
N SER A 121 -15.22 18.55 12.42
CA SER A 121 -14.63 17.22 12.60
C SER A 121 -15.69 16.15 12.43
N PHE A 122 -15.33 15.00 11.87
CA PHE A 122 -16.22 13.85 11.76
C PHE A 122 -15.82 12.74 12.73
N ASP A 123 -16.83 12.09 13.32
CA ASP A 123 -16.64 10.91 14.14
C ASP A 123 -16.72 9.64 13.27
N ASP A 124 -17.64 9.66 12.29
CA ASP A 124 -17.83 8.61 11.30
C ASP A 124 -18.52 9.16 10.03
N CYS A 125 -18.93 8.27 9.13
CA CYS A 125 -19.64 8.65 7.90
C CYS A 125 -21.01 9.31 8.12
N THR A 126 -21.58 9.22 9.32
CA THR A 126 -22.95 9.64 9.65
C THR A 126 -23.02 10.71 10.74
N SER A 127 -21.95 10.92 11.51
CA SER A 127 -21.91 11.84 12.64
C SER A 127 -20.63 12.67 12.70
N GLY A 128 -20.73 13.85 13.30
CA GLY A 128 -19.60 14.75 13.51
C GLY A 128 -19.95 15.95 14.37
N GLN A 129 -19.07 16.94 14.37
CA GLN A 129 -19.15 18.11 15.22
C GLN A 129 -18.77 19.38 14.43
N TRP A 130 -19.58 20.43 14.60
CA TRP A 130 -19.30 21.77 14.10
C TRP A 130 -19.09 22.73 15.27
N THR A 131 -17.85 23.14 15.50
CA THR A 131 -17.49 24.12 16.53
C THR A 131 -17.25 25.47 15.87
N PHE A 132 -17.76 26.56 16.44
CA PHE A 132 -17.64 27.89 15.87
C PHE A 132 -17.41 28.96 16.94
N ASP A 133 -16.67 30.01 16.58
CA ASP A 133 -16.39 31.17 17.41
C ASP A 133 -16.58 32.47 16.59
N PRO A 134 -17.69 33.21 16.81
CA PRO A 134 -17.95 34.47 16.12
C PRO A 134 -17.01 35.60 16.59
N ASN A 135 -16.63 36.47 15.67
CA ASN A 135 -15.86 37.68 15.99
C ASN A 135 -16.69 38.73 16.74
N ASP A 136 -18.01 38.71 16.60
CA ASP A 136 -18.91 39.62 17.32
C ASP A 136 -19.08 39.13 18.78
N PRO A 137 -18.62 39.89 19.79
CA PRO A 137 -18.73 39.49 21.20
C PRO A 137 -20.17 39.45 21.72
N ALA A 138 -21.15 39.95 20.96
CA ALA A 138 -22.57 39.80 21.28
C ALA A 138 -23.12 38.40 20.92
N LEU A 139 -22.41 37.64 20.07
CA LEU A 139 -22.72 36.26 19.74
C LEU A 139 -21.88 35.33 20.62
N GLN A 140 -22.47 34.19 20.99
CA GLN A 140 -21.77 33.17 21.75
C GLN A 140 -21.27 32.09 20.81
N GLY A 141 -19.97 31.76 20.87
CA GLY A 141 -19.43 30.56 20.24
C GLY A 141 -20.01 29.28 20.82
N GLY A 142 -19.98 28.20 20.05
CA GLY A 142 -20.68 26.98 20.40
C GLY A 142 -20.20 25.77 19.62
N SER A 143 -20.82 24.63 19.94
CA SER A 143 -20.59 23.36 19.26
C SER A 143 -21.94 22.72 18.94
N ILE A 144 -22.08 22.23 17.71
CA ILE A 144 -23.28 21.63 17.17
C ILE A 144 -22.98 20.18 16.78
N PRO A 145 -23.68 19.17 17.33
CA PRO A 145 -23.57 17.81 16.83
C PRO A 145 -24.22 17.74 15.44
N LEU A 146 -23.53 17.08 14.51
CA LEU A 146 -23.99 16.92 13.15
C LEU A 146 -24.43 15.48 12.92
N GLN A 147 -25.53 15.34 12.18
CA GLN A 147 -25.93 14.11 11.53
C GLN A 147 -25.98 14.32 10.01
N ARG A 148 -25.55 13.31 9.27
CA ARG A 148 -25.66 13.30 7.81
C ARG A 148 -27.15 13.28 7.42
N LEU A 149 -27.56 14.23 6.59
CA LEU A 149 -28.94 14.34 6.10
C LEU A 149 -29.12 13.70 4.72
N THR A 150 -28.13 13.84 3.85
CA THR A 150 -28.20 13.33 2.47
C THR A 150 -27.09 12.33 2.20
N GLU A 151 -27.27 11.51 1.18
CA GLU A 151 -26.23 10.66 0.61
C GLU A 151 -26.12 10.98 -0.87
N THR A 152 -24.89 11.09 -1.36
CA THR A 152 -24.64 11.34 -2.78
C THR A 152 -24.96 10.05 -3.55
N TYR A 153 -25.72 10.19 -4.63
CA TYR A 153 -26.20 9.04 -5.42
C TYR A 153 -25.03 8.18 -5.90
N GLN A 154 -25.12 6.85 -5.68
CA GLN A 154 -24.07 5.88 -5.99
C GLN A 154 -22.69 6.18 -5.36
N SER A 155 -22.66 6.88 -4.23
CA SER A 155 -21.46 7.01 -3.41
C SER A 155 -21.61 6.17 -2.15
N SER A 156 -20.55 5.43 -1.79
CA SER A 156 -20.39 4.83 -0.47
C SER A 156 -19.40 5.67 0.32
N CYS A 157 -19.69 5.88 1.61
CA CYS A 157 -18.71 6.40 2.55
C CYS A 157 -18.16 5.23 3.35
N SER A 158 -16.87 4.93 3.18
CA SER A 158 -16.14 3.99 4.02
C SER A 158 -15.47 4.69 5.21
N GLY A 159 -15.28 6.00 5.12
CA GLY A 159 -14.49 6.79 6.08
C GLY A 159 -12.98 6.69 5.83
N GLY A 160 -12.55 5.97 4.79
CA GLY A 160 -11.16 5.78 4.40
C GLY A 160 -10.89 6.19 2.95
N ILE A 161 -9.62 6.16 2.56
CA ILE A 161 -9.14 6.79 1.32
C ILE A 161 -9.70 6.21 0.03
N SER A 162 -10.27 4.98 0.05
CA SER A 162 -10.89 4.38 -1.12
C SER A 162 -12.04 5.25 -1.66
N ASP A 163 -12.67 6.02 -0.77
CA ASP A 163 -13.73 6.95 -1.11
C ASP A 163 -13.26 8.07 -2.05
N ASP A 164 -11.96 8.34 -2.17
CA ASP A 164 -11.39 9.38 -3.05
C ASP A 164 -10.88 8.84 -4.40
N ARG A 165 -10.92 7.53 -4.62
CA ARG A 165 -10.44 6.92 -5.86
C ARG A 165 -11.30 7.32 -7.07
N SER A 166 -10.69 7.85 -8.12
CA SER A 166 -11.41 8.16 -9.36
C SER A 166 -11.97 6.88 -10.03
N ALA A 167 -13.19 6.94 -10.56
CA ALA A 167 -13.80 5.83 -11.30
C ALA A 167 -12.98 5.39 -12.53
N THR A 168 -12.14 6.27 -13.07
CA THR A 168 -11.27 6.00 -14.22
C THR A 168 -9.82 5.67 -13.82
N ALA A 169 -9.50 5.67 -12.52
CA ALA A 169 -8.17 5.29 -12.07
C ALA A 169 -7.92 3.82 -12.39
N ALA A 170 -6.73 3.51 -12.93
CA ALA A 170 -6.29 2.13 -13.09
C ALA A 170 -6.07 1.48 -11.71
N ALA A 171 -6.24 0.17 -11.61
CA ALA A 171 -5.74 -0.56 -10.45
C ALA A 171 -4.22 -0.40 -10.39
N GLY A 172 -3.66 -0.37 -9.19
CA GLY A 172 -2.23 -0.15 -9.00
C GLY A 172 -1.75 -0.84 -7.74
N ARG A 173 -0.54 -1.37 -7.78
CA ARG A 173 0.16 -1.93 -6.63
C ARG A 173 1.54 -1.32 -6.54
N ILE A 174 1.93 -0.91 -5.35
CA ILE A 174 3.25 -0.39 -5.02
C ILE A 174 3.78 -1.28 -3.90
N VAL A 175 4.90 -1.93 -4.18
CA VAL A 175 5.62 -2.73 -3.17
C VAL A 175 6.96 -2.07 -2.97
N GLU A 176 7.23 -1.70 -1.73
CA GLU A 176 8.46 -1.04 -1.31
C GLU A 176 9.02 -1.77 -0.12
N PHE A 177 10.31 -2.03 -0.16
CA PHE A 177 11.00 -2.59 0.98
C PHE A 177 11.67 -1.48 1.78
N LEU A 178 11.68 -1.60 3.10
CA LEU A 178 12.16 -0.55 3.98
C LEU A 178 13.69 -0.64 4.14
N ASP A 179 14.35 0.51 4.17
CA ASP A 179 15.78 0.61 4.37
C ASP A 179 16.13 0.38 5.85
N ASN A 180 17.01 -0.59 6.12
CA ASN A 180 17.53 -0.83 7.46
C ASN A 180 18.53 0.26 7.86
N THR A 181 18.28 0.89 9.00
CA THR A 181 19.12 1.97 9.56
C THR A 181 20.41 1.48 10.22
N GLY A 182 20.54 0.15 10.42
CA GLY A 182 21.63 -0.50 11.13
C GLY A 182 21.42 -0.60 12.66
N LEU A 183 20.32 -0.06 13.21
CA LEU A 183 20.02 -0.20 14.65
C LEU A 183 19.76 -1.66 15.06
N GLN A 184 19.15 -2.44 14.17
CA GLN A 184 19.02 -3.88 14.29
C GLN A 184 19.43 -4.52 12.97
N PRO A 185 20.68 -5.01 12.84
CA PRO A 185 21.26 -5.35 11.55
C PRO A 185 20.52 -6.44 10.75
N LEU A 186 19.77 -7.32 11.42
CA LEU A 186 19.01 -8.39 10.77
C LEU A 186 17.58 -7.98 10.40
N ALA A 187 17.11 -6.82 10.89
CA ALA A 187 15.73 -6.42 10.65
C ALA A 187 15.49 -6.16 9.16
N SER A 188 14.38 -6.67 8.65
CA SER A 188 13.91 -6.38 7.31
C SER A 188 12.44 -5.96 7.36
N GLY A 189 11.96 -5.28 6.32
CA GLY A 189 10.57 -4.91 6.27
C GLY A 189 10.12 -4.51 4.88
N LYS A 190 8.81 -4.56 4.68
CA LYS A 190 8.15 -4.25 3.42
C LYS A 190 6.83 -3.55 3.68
N ALA A 191 6.49 -2.64 2.78
CA ALA A 191 5.23 -1.97 2.69
C ALA A 191 4.60 -2.27 1.33
N ASP A 192 3.33 -2.64 1.34
CA ASP A 192 2.56 -3.01 0.14
C ASP A 192 1.29 -2.18 0.12
N PHE A 193 1.11 -1.39 -0.92
CA PHE A 193 -0.08 -0.58 -1.15
C PHE A 193 -0.75 -1.07 -2.42
N GLU A 194 -2.04 -1.40 -2.32
CA GLU A 194 -2.80 -1.90 -3.45
C GLU A 194 -4.14 -1.19 -3.57
N GLU A 195 -4.37 -0.58 -4.72
CA GLU A 195 -5.64 0.02 -5.09
C GLU A 195 -6.36 -0.83 -6.14
N ARG A 196 -7.62 -1.15 -5.83
CA ARG A 196 -8.56 -1.82 -6.71
C ARG A 196 -9.82 -0.97 -6.89
N ALA A 197 -10.72 -1.42 -7.75
CA ALA A 197 -11.96 -0.69 -8.03
C ALA A 197 -12.87 -0.52 -6.79
N ASP A 198 -12.86 -1.51 -5.89
CA ASP A 198 -13.75 -1.63 -4.74
C ASP A 198 -13.07 -1.32 -3.40
N ARG A 199 -11.74 -1.22 -3.37
CA ARG A 199 -10.97 -1.10 -2.13
C ARG A 199 -9.55 -0.59 -2.32
N THR A 200 -8.97 -0.19 -1.20
CA THR A 200 -7.54 0.11 -1.05
C THR A 200 -7.01 -0.62 0.17
N ASP A 201 -5.88 -1.30 0.00
CA ASP A 201 -5.16 -2.05 1.02
C ASP A 201 -3.79 -1.40 1.23
N PHE A 202 -3.35 -1.31 2.49
CA PHE A 202 -1.97 -0.98 2.82
C PHE A 202 -1.49 -1.91 3.92
N LYS A 203 -0.37 -2.59 3.69
CA LYS A 203 0.22 -3.53 4.63
C LYS A 203 1.64 -3.09 4.92
N VAL A 204 2.02 -3.10 6.20
CA VAL A 204 3.43 -3.02 6.60
C VAL A 204 3.78 -4.32 7.29
N GLU A 205 4.85 -4.97 6.85
CA GLU A 205 5.40 -6.19 7.43
C GLU A 205 6.85 -5.96 7.84
N ALA A 206 7.25 -6.61 8.92
CA ALA A 206 8.61 -6.57 9.44
C ALA A 206 9.03 -7.94 9.91
N GLU A 207 10.31 -8.24 9.77
CA GLU A 207 10.92 -9.51 10.14
C GLU A 207 12.23 -9.29 10.90
N ASP A 208 12.62 -10.31 11.68
CA ASP A 208 13.87 -10.37 12.44
C ASP A 208 14.13 -9.17 13.37
N LEU A 209 13.04 -8.55 13.83
CA LEU A 209 13.07 -7.58 14.90
C LEU A 209 13.23 -8.28 16.26
N ALA A 210 14.06 -7.71 17.12
CA ALA A 210 14.16 -8.15 18.51
C ALA A 210 12.81 -8.04 19.22
N SER A 211 12.54 -8.91 20.20
CA SER A 211 11.29 -8.88 20.95
C SER A 211 11.02 -7.50 21.58
N GLY A 212 9.82 -6.98 21.41
CA GLY A 212 9.43 -5.66 21.90
C GLY A 212 8.24 -5.08 21.12
N THR A 213 7.81 -3.89 21.53
CA THR A 213 6.78 -3.12 20.83
C THR A 213 7.45 -2.10 19.92
N TYR A 214 6.98 -2.01 18.68
CA TYR A 214 7.44 -1.08 17.66
C TYR A 214 6.25 -0.29 17.12
N GLN A 215 6.44 0.97 16.81
CA GLN A 215 5.40 1.81 16.22
C GLN A 215 5.61 1.90 14.71
N VAL A 216 4.54 1.72 13.93
CA VAL A 216 4.52 2.09 12.52
C VAL A 216 4.12 3.56 12.42
N ARG A 217 4.96 4.37 11.77
CA ARG A 217 4.68 5.78 11.46
C ARG A 217 4.61 6.01 9.98
N VAL A 218 3.66 6.85 9.55
CA VAL A 218 3.53 7.31 8.16
C VAL A 218 3.36 8.82 8.18
N GLY A 219 4.24 9.54 7.49
CA GLY A 219 4.27 11.01 7.53
C GLY A 219 4.54 11.55 8.95
N GLY A 220 5.25 10.79 9.78
CA GLY A 220 5.53 11.12 11.18
C GLY A 220 4.38 10.84 12.16
N ILE A 221 3.21 10.39 11.70
CA ILE A 221 2.06 10.03 12.53
C ILE A 221 2.07 8.54 12.85
N VAL A 222 1.86 8.16 14.12
CA VAL A 222 1.74 6.75 14.54
C VAL A 222 0.42 6.18 14.02
N ARG A 223 0.50 5.09 13.24
CA ARG A 223 -0.66 4.41 12.62
C ARG A 223 -1.04 3.10 13.30
N GLY A 224 -0.11 2.49 14.03
CA GLY A 224 -0.35 1.31 14.85
C GLY A 224 0.95 0.77 15.41
N ASP A 225 0.84 -0.33 16.15
CA ASP A 225 1.98 -0.96 16.82
C ASP A 225 2.17 -2.40 16.31
N PHE A 226 3.42 -2.83 16.19
CA PHE A 226 3.83 -4.24 16.15
C PHE A 226 4.21 -4.70 17.55
N ASP A 227 3.70 -5.85 17.96
CA ASP A 227 4.23 -6.57 19.12
C ASP A 227 5.00 -7.81 18.65
N PHE A 228 6.32 -7.80 18.84
CA PHE A 228 7.17 -8.97 18.61
C PHE A 228 7.35 -9.73 19.91
N ALA A 229 6.69 -10.89 20.01
CA ALA A 229 6.94 -11.83 21.10
C ALA A 229 8.35 -12.45 21.00
N ALA A 230 8.87 -12.99 22.10
CA ALA A 230 10.14 -13.70 22.09
C ALA A 230 10.08 -14.92 21.15
N GLY A 231 10.96 -14.95 20.13
CA GLY A 231 11.02 -16.02 19.13
C GLY A 231 10.05 -15.86 17.95
N GLN A 232 9.30 -14.75 17.90
CA GLN A 232 8.50 -14.39 16.73
C GLN A 232 9.42 -13.80 15.66
N LEU A 233 9.34 -14.32 14.45
CA LEU A 233 10.20 -13.93 13.33
C LEU A 233 9.58 -12.83 12.46
N GLN A 234 8.25 -12.65 12.49
CA GLN A 234 7.53 -11.72 11.63
C GLN A 234 6.34 -11.08 12.36
N ALA A 235 6.01 -9.85 11.99
CA ALA A 235 4.74 -9.21 12.32
C ALA A 235 4.23 -8.39 11.13
N GLU A 236 2.91 -8.25 11.03
CA GLU A 236 2.25 -7.47 9.99
C GLU A 236 1.15 -6.58 10.58
N LEU A 237 0.94 -5.44 9.92
CA LEU A 237 -0.07 -4.45 10.26
C LEU A 237 -0.82 -4.12 8.97
N GLU A 238 -2.09 -4.49 8.96
CA GLU A 238 -2.94 -4.37 7.78
C GLU A 238 -3.97 -3.25 7.95
N PHE A 239 -3.98 -2.36 6.98
CA PHE A 239 -4.96 -1.30 6.82
C PHE A 239 -5.78 -1.55 5.57
N ARG A 240 -7.08 -1.26 5.64
CA ARG A 240 -7.98 -1.40 4.50
C ARG A 240 -9.07 -0.34 4.50
N SER A 241 -9.44 0.10 3.30
CA SER A 241 -10.61 0.92 3.05
C SER A 241 -11.42 0.35 1.87
N PRO A 242 -12.70 -0.02 2.03
CA PRO A 242 -13.44 -0.08 3.29
C PRO A 242 -12.85 -1.08 4.28
N VAL A 243 -12.93 -0.78 5.58
CA VAL A 243 -12.36 -1.64 6.62
C VAL A 243 -13.06 -3.00 6.70
N GLU A 244 -12.28 -4.05 6.93
CA GLU A 244 -12.78 -5.41 7.18
C GLU A 244 -12.50 -5.84 8.63
N PRO A 245 -13.29 -6.78 9.19
CA PRO A 245 -13.05 -7.30 10.53
C PRO A 245 -11.60 -7.80 10.69
N GLY A 246 -10.90 -7.32 11.71
CA GLY A 246 -9.52 -7.71 12.01
C GLY A 246 -8.45 -6.80 11.38
N LYS A 247 -8.82 -5.86 10.50
CA LYS A 247 -7.91 -4.85 9.93
C LYS A 247 -8.15 -3.47 10.53
N LEU A 248 -7.16 -2.58 10.41
CA LEU A 248 -7.32 -1.16 10.70
C LEU A 248 -7.94 -0.44 9.51
N LEU A 249 -8.66 0.66 9.76
CA LEU A 249 -9.15 1.51 8.68
C LEU A 249 -7.97 2.22 8.01
N LEU A 250 -7.91 2.20 6.68
CA LEU A 250 -6.94 2.98 5.91
C LEU A 250 -7.49 4.40 5.69
N ASP A 251 -7.19 5.29 6.64
CA ASP A 251 -7.61 6.69 6.68
C ASP A 251 -6.50 7.68 6.26
N PHE A 252 -5.43 7.18 5.66
CA PHE A 252 -4.31 7.98 5.18
C PHE A 252 -3.78 7.47 3.86
N ASP A 253 -3.20 8.36 3.07
CA ASP A 253 -2.47 8.01 1.86
C ASP A 253 -0.98 7.82 2.21
N PRO A 254 -0.42 6.60 2.06
CA PRO A 254 1.00 6.38 2.35
C PRO A 254 1.93 6.90 1.25
N ARG A 255 1.42 7.21 0.05
CA ARG A 255 2.24 7.55 -1.12
C ARG A 255 2.93 8.90 -0.95
N GLY A 256 4.24 8.92 -1.22
CA GLY A 256 5.09 10.10 -1.03
C GLY A 256 5.46 10.38 0.42
N GLU A 257 4.92 9.63 1.39
CA GLU A 257 5.18 9.81 2.81
C GLU A 257 6.34 8.94 3.30
N LEU A 258 7.00 9.38 4.36
CA LEU A 258 8.01 8.56 5.05
C LEU A 258 7.30 7.51 5.91
N VAL A 259 7.54 6.23 5.59
CA VAL A 259 7.12 5.07 6.39
C VAL A 259 8.28 4.68 7.30
N GLU A 260 8.04 4.56 8.60
CA GLU A 260 9.05 4.21 9.60
C GLU A 260 8.53 3.11 10.54
N ILE A 261 9.43 2.22 10.95
CA ILE A 261 9.22 1.29 12.06
C ILE A 261 10.14 1.70 13.20
N VAL A 262 9.55 2.12 14.32
CA VAL A 262 10.25 2.78 15.42
C VAL A 262 10.20 1.94 16.67
N GLY A 263 11.36 1.46 17.12
CA GLY A 263 11.51 0.77 18.40
C GLY A 263 11.93 1.70 19.53
N SER A 264 12.18 1.13 20.72
CA SER A 264 12.64 1.90 21.90
C SER A 264 13.99 2.60 21.70
N GLY A 265 14.83 2.09 20.80
CA GLY A 265 16.16 2.64 20.47
C GLY A 265 16.17 3.67 19.33
N GLY A 266 15.03 3.90 18.66
CA GLY A 266 14.93 4.78 17.49
C GLY A 266 14.30 4.09 16.27
N VAL A 267 14.43 4.73 15.11
CA VAL A 267 13.93 4.24 13.81
C VAL A 267 14.79 3.06 13.38
N VAL A 268 14.18 1.88 13.18
CA VAL A 268 14.88 0.65 12.79
C VAL A 268 14.85 0.47 11.28
N LEU A 269 13.67 0.64 10.68
CA LEU A 269 13.42 0.54 9.25
C LEU A 269 12.72 1.82 8.78
N GLN A 270 13.07 2.32 7.59
CA GLN A 270 12.41 3.49 7.02
C GLN A 270 12.45 3.50 5.50
N ARG A 271 11.49 4.12 4.84
CA ARG A 271 11.59 4.50 3.41
C ARG A 271 10.54 5.57 3.08
N VAL A 272 10.89 6.48 2.17
CA VAL A 272 9.88 7.34 1.52
C VAL A 272 9.12 6.48 0.52
N PHE A 273 7.86 6.20 0.80
CA PHE A 273 7.03 5.33 -0.02
C PHE A 273 6.73 6.00 -1.36
N ALA A 274 6.74 5.22 -2.45
CA ALA A 274 6.63 5.78 -3.77
C ALA A 274 5.32 6.57 -3.97
N ALA A 275 5.41 7.71 -4.66
CA ALA A 275 4.28 8.57 -4.97
C ALA A 275 3.37 8.01 -6.10
N GLY A 276 3.81 6.96 -6.81
CA GLY A 276 3.10 6.40 -7.96
C GLY A 276 3.65 5.05 -8.40
N GLY A 277 2.92 4.39 -9.32
CA GLY A 277 3.14 3.01 -9.76
C GLY A 277 4.60 2.68 -10.10
N GLY A 278 5.15 1.78 -9.29
CA GLY A 278 6.50 1.25 -9.39
C GLY A 278 6.71 0.34 -8.18
N SER A 279 7.10 -0.91 -8.42
CA SER A 279 7.66 -1.74 -7.36
C SER A 279 9.13 -1.38 -7.29
N THR A 280 9.66 -1.03 -6.12
CA THR A 280 11.10 -1.19 -5.95
C THR A 280 11.39 -2.66 -5.74
N THR A 281 12.55 -3.08 -6.21
CA THR A 281 13.10 -4.36 -5.82
C THR A 281 13.45 -4.32 -4.33
N PRO A 282 13.37 -5.47 -3.64
CA PRO A 282 13.90 -5.59 -2.29
C PRO A 282 15.34 -5.06 -2.21
N PRO A 283 15.72 -4.20 -1.24
CA PRO A 283 17.07 -4.25 -0.74
C PRO A 283 17.25 -5.70 -0.27
N PRO A 284 18.33 -6.39 -0.68
CA PRO A 284 18.50 -7.82 -0.44
C PRO A 284 18.22 -8.14 1.05
N PRO A 285 17.14 -8.86 1.39
CA PRO A 285 16.89 -9.32 2.74
C PRO A 285 17.20 -10.83 2.82
N ASP A 286 17.89 -11.24 3.87
CA ASP A 286 18.16 -12.65 4.16
C ASP A 286 16.85 -13.48 4.25
N GLY A 287 16.59 -14.46 3.36
CA GLY A 287 15.76 -15.66 3.66
C GLY A 287 14.19 -15.60 3.57
N GLY A 288 13.53 -16.73 3.21
CA GLY A 288 12.06 -17.00 2.97
C GLY A 288 11.12 -16.79 1.71
N GLY A 289 11.28 -17.35 0.49
CA GLY A 289 10.19 -18.04 -0.30
C GLY A 289 9.22 -17.34 -1.33
N SER A 290 9.50 -17.49 -2.63
CA SER A 290 8.56 -17.52 -3.76
C SER A 290 8.93 -18.75 -4.61
N ALA A 291 7.95 -19.51 -5.12
CA ALA A 291 8.16 -20.77 -5.86
C ALA A 291 8.78 -20.58 -7.27
N VAL A 292 8.96 -19.34 -7.68
CA VAL A 292 9.60 -18.95 -8.92
C VAL A 292 11.10 -18.76 -8.67
N GLN A 293 11.92 -19.42 -9.48
CA GLN A 293 13.36 -19.20 -9.53
C GLN A 293 13.68 -18.30 -10.72
N GLU A 294 14.29 -17.14 -10.46
CA GLU A 294 14.83 -16.27 -11.50
C GLU A 294 16.33 -16.52 -11.64
N ILE A 295 16.81 -16.62 -12.88
CA ILE A 295 18.23 -16.81 -13.20
C ILE A 295 18.67 -15.68 -14.12
N TYR A 296 19.79 -15.05 -13.79
CA TYR A 296 20.42 -13.99 -14.56
C TYR A 296 21.81 -14.47 -14.96
N GLU A 297 22.02 -14.71 -16.26
CA GLU A 297 23.29 -15.18 -16.79
C GLU A 297 24.02 -14.07 -17.54
N LEU A 298 25.27 -13.85 -17.17
CA LEU A 298 26.25 -13.10 -17.95
C LEU A 298 27.26 -14.09 -18.51
N ARG A 299 27.39 -14.16 -19.84
CA ARG A 299 28.44 -14.92 -20.51
C ARG A 299 29.28 -14.01 -21.39
N VAL A 300 30.59 -14.04 -21.21
CA VAL A 300 31.55 -13.28 -22.02
C VAL A 300 32.59 -14.25 -22.55
N THR A 301 32.58 -14.49 -23.87
CA THR A 301 33.58 -15.34 -24.54
C THR A 301 34.38 -14.53 -25.55
N THR A 302 35.68 -14.82 -25.68
CA THR A 302 36.58 -14.10 -26.60
C THR A 302 36.97 -14.92 -27.84
N GLY A 303 36.36 -16.09 -28.04
CA GLY A 303 36.61 -17.01 -29.14
C GLY A 303 36.10 -18.42 -28.81
N HIS A 304 36.37 -19.41 -29.67
CA HIS A 304 35.97 -20.81 -29.43
C HIS A 304 36.84 -21.56 -28.39
N ASP A 305 37.99 -21.00 -28.01
CA ASP A 305 38.95 -21.53 -27.01
C ASP A 305 39.67 -20.35 -26.30
N GLY A 306 38.94 -19.24 -26.09
CA GLY A 306 39.50 -17.99 -25.54
C GLY A 306 38.99 -17.75 -24.12
N PRO A 307 39.60 -16.85 -23.33
CA PRO A 307 39.13 -16.50 -21.99
C PRO A 307 37.62 -16.31 -21.91
N GLU A 308 37.01 -16.96 -20.92
CA GLU A 308 35.58 -16.94 -20.66
C GLU A 308 35.28 -16.47 -19.24
N LEU A 309 34.17 -15.75 -19.11
CA LEU A 309 33.55 -15.35 -17.86
C LEU A 309 32.09 -15.76 -17.93
N ASP A 310 31.69 -16.62 -17.00
CA ASP A 310 30.31 -17.01 -16.78
C ASP A 310 29.93 -16.58 -15.37
N ALA A 311 28.93 -15.71 -15.25
CA ALA A 311 28.38 -15.32 -13.98
C ALA A 311 26.89 -15.63 -13.97
N GLU A 312 26.44 -16.34 -12.94
CA GLU A 312 25.06 -16.76 -12.78
C GLU A 312 24.53 -16.27 -11.44
N TYR A 313 23.51 -15.41 -11.47
CA TYR A 313 22.79 -14.98 -10.28
C TYR A 313 21.42 -15.65 -10.24
N ARG A 314 21.19 -16.44 -9.19
CA ARG A 314 19.94 -17.16 -8.92
C ARG A 314 19.21 -16.52 -7.75
N VAL A 315 17.94 -16.24 -7.96
CA VAL A 315 16.99 -15.81 -6.93
C VAL A 315 15.93 -16.90 -6.80
N ARG A 316 15.96 -17.66 -5.70
CA ARG A 316 14.94 -18.69 -5.43
C ARG A 316 14.25 -18.38 -4.11
N GLY A 317 13.12 -17.70 -4.23
CA GLY A 317 12.46 -17.02 -3.12
C GLY A 317 13.36 -15.98 -2.49
N THR A 318 14.26 -16.46 -1.66
CA THR A 318 15.08 -15.68 -0.73
C THR A 318 16.44 -16.31 -0.45
N ARG A 319 16.67 -17.47 -1.05
CA ARG A 319 18.00 -17.99 -1.29
C ARG A 319 18.51 -17.26 -2.51
N LEU A 320 19.53 -16.44 -2.32
CA LEU A 320 20.28 -15.79 -3.38
C LEU A 320 21.58 -16.57 -3.56
N LYS A 321 21.98 -16.84 -4.80
CA LYS A 321 23.29 -17.42 -5.10
C LYS A 321 23.88 -16.71 -6.32
N LEU A 322 25.13 -16.32 -6.25
CA LEU A 322 25.91 -15.79 -7.36
C LEU A 322 27.15 -16.67 -7.53
N SER A 323 27.27 -17.35 -8.67
CA SER A 323 28.52 -18.01 -9.09
C SER A 323 29.23 -17.12 -10.11
N VAL A 324 30.55 -17.02 -10.01
CA VAL A 324 31.41 -16.41 -11.03
C VAL A 324 32.53 -17.40 -11.38
N GLU A 325 32.49 -17.89 -12.61
CA GLU A 325 33.38 -18.89 -13.18
C GLU A 325 34.25 -18.26 -14.26
N LEU A 326 35.53 -18.64 -14.24
CA LEU A 326 36.58 -18.14 -15.11
C LEU A 326 37.25 -19.31 -15.81
N GLU A 327 37.07 -19.42 -17.13
CA GLU A 327 37.66 -20.48 -17.94
C GLU A 327 38.67 -19.94 -18.97
N ASP A 328 39.60 -20.80 -19.39
CA ASP A 328 40.62 -20.53 -20.41
C ASP A 328 41.49 -19.28 -20.16
N LEU A 329 41.56 -18.87 -18.89
CA LEU A 329 42.41 -17.81 -18.38
C LEU A 329 43.76 -18.35 -17.93
N ALA A 330 44.83 -17.59 -18.17
CA ALA A 330 46.16 -18.00 -17.71
C ALA A 330 46.17 -18.19 -16.18
N ILE A 331 46.76 -19.29 -15.70
CA ILE A 331 46.88 -19.63 -14.28
C ILE A 331 47.36 -18.41 -13.47
N GLY A 332 46.67 -18.13 -12.36
CA GLY A 332 46.94 -16.95 -11.54
C GLY A 332 45.73 -16.49 -10.73
N ALA A 333 45.98 -15.52 -9.85
CA ALA A 333 44.92 -14.85 -9.12
C ALA A 333 44.32 -13.71 -9.95
N TYR A 334 43.00 -13.60 -9.92
CA TYR A 334 42.21 -12.57 -10.57
C TYR A 334 41.33 -11.88 -9.55
N GLU A 335 41.19 -10.58 -9.65
CA GLU A 335 40.25 -9.79 -8.88
C GLU A 335 38.90 -9.75 -9.59
N VAL A 336 37.83 -10.04 -8.86
CA VAL A 336 36.45 -9.89 -9.35
C VAL A 336 35.89 -8.58 -8.79
N HIS A 337 35.63 -7.62 -9.67
CA HIS A 337 34.98 -6.36 -9.32
C HIS A 337 33.56 -6.34 -9.87
N VAL A 338 32.60 -5.90 -9.04
CA VAL A 338 31.19 -5.70 -9.43
C VAL A 338 30.80 -4.28 -9.07
N GLY A 339 30.34 -3.51 -10.05
CA GLY A 339 30.03 -2.09 -9.86
C GLY A 339 31.26 -1.24 -9.47
N GLY A 340 32.46 -1.69 -9.87
CA GLY A 340 33.72 -1.06 -9.51
C GLY A 340 34.22 -1.34 -8.09
N VAL A 341 33.58 -2.26 -7.35
CA VAL A 341 33.99 -2.69 -6.01
C VAL A 341 34.60 -4.09 -6.07
N LEU A 342 35.79 -4.28 -5.50
CA LEU A 342 36.41 -5.59 -5.34
C LEU A 342 35.54 -6.49 -4.44
N ARG A 343 35.03 -7.59 -5.00
CA ARG A 343 34.18 -8.58 -4.30
C ARG A 343 34.95 -9.82 -3.86
N GLY A 344 36.00 -10.21 -4.59
CA GLY A 344 36.81 -11.36 -4.19
C GLY A 344 37.99 -11.64 -5.12
N LEU A 345 38.75 -12.67 -4.77
CA LEU A 345 39.86 -13.18 -5.57
C LEU A 345 39.54 -14.59 -6.06
N VAL A 346 39.61 -14.80 -7.37
CA VAL A 346 39.52 -16.12 -7.99
C VAL A 346 40.92 -16.62 -8.28
N GLN A 347 41.22 -17.86 -7.87
CA GLN A 347 42.47 -18.53 -8.20
C GLN A 347 42.24 -19.48 -9.37
N VAL A 348 42.64 -19.07 -10.58
CA VAL A 348 42.57 -19.93 -11.76
C VAL A 348 43.70 -20.95 -11.71
N VAL A 349 43.36 -22.23 -11.88
CA VAL A 349 44.26 -23.40 -11.81
C VAL A 349 44.14 -24.27 -13.07
N THR A 350 45.00 -25.27 -13.20
CA THR A 350 44.93 -26.23 -14.32
C THR A 350 43.97 -27.37 -14.00
N VAL A 351 43.11 -27.72 -14.95
CA VAL A 351 42.15 -28.83 -14.84
C VAL A 351 42.12 -29.69 -16.11
N PRO A 352 41.55 -30.91 -16.07
CA PRO A 352 41.41 -31.74 -17.27
C PRO A 352 40.47 -31.09 -18.29
N GLY A 353 41.03 -30.37 -19.26
CA GLY A 353 40.25 -29.66 -20.27
C GLY A 353 40.77 -28.25 -20.56
N GLY A 354 41.48 -27.64 -19.60
CA GLY A 354 41.99 -26.28 -19.73
C GLY A 354 42.42 -25.71 -18.38
N SER A 355 41.84 -24.56 -18.04
CA SER A 355 42.05 -23.89 -16.76
C SER A 355 40.75 -23.29 -16.27
N GLU A 356 40.43 -23.47 -14.99
CA GLU A 356 39.21 -22.98 -14.37
C GLU A 356 39.52 -22.29 -13.04
N GLY A 357 38.63 -21.42 -12.61
CA GLY A 357 38.58 -20.88 -11.25
C GLY A 357 37.19 -20.32 -10.98
N GLU A 358 36.72 -20.48 -9.75
CA GLU A 358 35.37 -20.11 -9.34
C GLU A 358 35.39 -19.29 -8.05
N ILE A 359 34.34 -18.50 -7.87
CA ILE A 359 33.99 -17.88 -6.59
C ILE A 359 32.47 -17.83 -6.47
N GLU A 360 31.97 -18.27 -5.33
CA GLU A 360 30.54 -18.36 -5.05
C GLU A 360 30.17 -17.43 -3.90
N PHE A 361 28.98 -16.82 -4.01
CA PHE A 361 28.36 -16.01 -2.98
C PHE A 361 26.92 -16.47 -2.73
N SER A 362 26.48 -16.51 -1.47
CA SER A 362 25.08 -16.80 -1.11
C SER A 362 24.49 -15.88 -0.05
N GLN A 363 23.16 -15.80 -0.06
CA GLN A 363 22.35 -15.20 0.99
C GLN A 363 21.12 -16.08 1.26
N PRO A 364 20.90 -16.61 2.48
CA PRO A 364 21.83 -16.62 3.61
C PRO A 364 23.15 -17.30 3.24
N GLN A 365 24.27 -16.84 3.82
CA GLN A 365 25.61 -17.35 3.53
C GLN A 365 25.74 -18.84 3.90
N ASP A 366 26.22 -19.64 2.96
CA ASP A 366 26.64 -21.02 3.18
C ASP A 366 28.09 -21.12 3.69
N ASP A 367 28.42 -22.22 4.39
CA ASP A 367 29.70 -22.40 5.09
C ASP A 367 30.94 -22.32 4.15
N ASP A 368 30.76 -22.58 2.85
CA ASP A 368 31.80 -22.61 1.80
C ASP A 368 31.68 -21.49 0.76
N GLU A 369 30.71 -20.58 0.93
CA GLU A 369 30.47 -19.47 0.02
C GLU A 369 30.72 -18.12 0.71
N MET A 370 30.99 -17.07 -0.07
CA MET A 370 31.07 -15.71 0.45
C MET A 370 29.65 -15.15 0.71
N LEU A 371 29.52 -14.19 1.62
CA LEU A 371 28.23 -13.52 1.82
C LEU A 371 27.89 -12.67 0.58
N LEU A 372 26.70 -12.90 0.00
CA LEU A 372 26.18 -12.09 -1.09
C LEU A 372 25.46 -10.85 -0.57
N ASP A 373 26.21 -9.80 -0.23
CA ASP A 373 25.68 -8.55 0.36
C ASP A 373 25.37 -7.43 -0.66
N PHE A 374 25.23 -7.78 -1.94
CA PHE A 374 25.05 -6.85 -3.04
C PHE A 374 24.16 -7.40 -4.14
N ASP A 375 23.51 -6.50 -4.89
CA ASP A 375 22.74 -6.84 -6.08
C ASP A 375 23.65 -6.80 -7.32
N PRO A 376 23.85 -7.92 -8.04
CA PRO A 376 24.69 -7.94 -9.22
C PRO A 376 23.98 -7.45 -10.49
N ARG A 377 22.65 -7.28 -10.48
CA ARG A 377 21.86 -6.94 -11.68
C ARG A 377 22.18 -5.54 -12.19
N GLY A 378 22.40 -5.43 -13.50
CA GLY A 378 22.76 -4.17 -14.15
C GLY A 378 24.17 -3.68 -13.85
N GLU A 379 24.92 -4.36 -12.99
CA GLU A 379 26.27 -3.96 -12.61
C GLU A 379 27.31 -4.44 -13.62
N LEU A 380 28.38 -3.65 -13.76
CA LEU A 380 29.55 -4.02 -14.56
C LEU A 380 30.43 -4.98 -13.76
N PHE A 381 30.64 -6.17 -14.31
CA PHE A 381 31.63 -7.14 -13.87
C PHE A 381 32.95 -6.84 -14.60
N GLU A 382 34.03 -6.71 -13.83
CA GLU A 382 35.40 -6.56 -14.35
C GLU A 382 36.31 -7.59 -13.69
N ILE A 383 36.94 -8.42 -14.52
CA ILE A 383 37.94 -9.41 -14.11
C ILE A 383 39.31 -8.79 -14.33
N ILE A 384 40.03 -8.52 -13.24
CA ILE A 384 41.25 -7.72 -13.27
C ILE A 384 42.46 -8.60 -12.89
N ARG A 385 43.53 -8.49 -13.68
CA ARG A 385 44.84 -9.06 -13.34
C ARG A 385 45.94 -8.02 -13.54
N ASP A 386 46.81 -7.89 -12.55
CA ASP A 386 47.94 -6.95 -12.56
C ASP A 386 47.52 -5.50 -12.90
N GLY A 387 46.31 -5.10 -12.48
CA GLY A 387 45.73 -3.77 -12.69
C GLY A 387 45.15 -3.52 -14.08
N ALA A 388 45.00 -4.55 -14.92
CA ALA A 388 44.35 -4.47 -16.22
C ALA A 388 43.08 -5.33 -16.27
N VAL A 389 42.00 -4.79 -16.87
CA VAL A 389 40.76 -5.54 -17.14
C VAL A 389 41.03 -6.57 -18.23
N VAL A 390 40.78 -7.83 -17.92
CA VAL A 390 40.98 -9.00 -18.80
C VAL A 390 39.67 -9.39 -19.46
N LEU A 391 38.58 -9.43 -18.70
CA LEU A 391 37.22 -9.65 -19.16
C LEU A 391 36.30 -8.62 -18.48
N SER A 392 35.24 -8.23 -19.18
CA SER A 392 34.21 -7.38 -18.61
C SER A 392 32.86 -7.60 -19.27
N GLY A 393 31.79 -7.52 -18.50
CA GLY A 393 30.43 -7.64 -18.99
C GLY A 393 29.44 -7.03 -18.02
N VAL A 394 28.24 -6.70 -18.48
CA VAL A 394 27.17 -6.16 -17.62
C VAL A 394 26.17 -7.27 -17.38
N MET A 395 25.91 -7.60 -16.11
CA MET A 395 24.87 -8.55 -15.77
C MET A 395 23.50 -7.96 -16.15
N PRO A 396 22.61 -8.73 -16.79
CA PRO A 396 21.32 -8.21 -17.23
C PRO A 396 20.45 -7.72 -16.06
N LEU A 397 19.57 -6.77 -16.36
CA LEU A 397 18.58 -6.24 -15.40
C LEU A 397 17.36 -7.15 -15.27
N ASP A 398 17.03 -7.87 -16.35
CA ASP A 398 15.92 -8.82 -16.42
C ASP A 398 16.47 -10.26 -16.42
N PRO A 399 15.73 -11.25 -15.86
CA PRO A 399 16.19 -12.62 -15.82
C PRO A 399 16.35 -13.20 -17.24
N THR A 400 17.40 -13.99 -17.43
CA THR A 400 17.61 -14.78 -18.65
C THR A 400 16.78 -16.05 -18.66
N GLN A 401 16.42 -16.57 -17.47
CA GLN A 401 15.53 -17.73 -17.31
C GLN A 401 14.63 -17.54 -16.08
N ILE A 402 13.39 -18.05 -16.18
CA ILE A 402 12.41 -18.08 -15.10
C ILE A 402 11.89 -19.51 -15.02
N ASP A 403 12.17 -20.20 -13.91
CA ASP A 403 11.71 -21.55 -13.64
C ASP A 403 10.55 -21.51 -12.63
N ASP A 404 9.37 -21.98 -13.06
CA ASP A 404 8.18 -22.13 -12.23
C ASP A 404 8.09 -23.57 -11.73
N PHE A 405 8.39 -23.80 -10.45
CA PHE A 405 8.12 -25.08 -9.79
C PHE A 405 6.69 -25.06 -9.27
N GLY A 406 5.71 -25.15 -10.18
CA GLY A 406 4.30 -25.28 -9.81
C GLY A 406 4.09 -26.48 -8.87
N ASP A 407 3.11 -26.35 -7.97
CA ASP A 407 2.62 -27.43 -7.10
C ASP A 407 2.26 -28.66 -7.95
N GLY A 408 3.24 -29.54 -8.14
CA GLY A 408 3.13 -30.84 -8.76
C GLY A 408 3.13 -31.87 -7.65
N ASP A 409 2.00 -32.56 -7.56
CA ASP A 409 1.66 -33.61 -6.62
C ASP A 409 2.81 -34.59 -6.29
N ASP A 410 2.72 -35.13 -5.07
CA ASP A 410 3.41 -36.31 -4.59
C ASP A 410 3.68 -37.35 -5.70
N ASP A 411 4.95 -37.53 -6.08
CA ASP A 411 5.46 -38.80 -6.55
C ASP A 411 6.72 -39.10 -5.73
N ASP A 412 6.47 -39.60 -4.51
CA ASP A 412 7.44 -40.45 -3.83
C ASP A 412 7.82 -41.56 -4.81
N GLY A 413 9.08 -41.53 -5.23
CA GLY A 413 9.71 -42.67 -5.85
C GLY A 413 9.70 -43.82 -4.85
N ASP A 414 8.88 -44.82 -5.12
CA ASP A 414 9.17 -46.19 -4.71
C ASP A 414 9.63 -46.97 -5.93
N ASP A 415 10.86 -47.46 -5.81
CA ASP A 415 11.48 -48.51 -6.59
C ASP A 415 10.48 -49.64 -6.86
N ASP A 416 10.47 -50.16 -8.09
CA ASP A 416 10.69 -51.59 -8.28
C ASP A 416 10.97 -51.94 -9.74
N ASP A 417 11.80 -52.97 -9.84
CA ASP A 417 12.49 -53.49 -11.00
C ASP A 417 11.60 -54.05 -12.13
N ASP A 418 12.31 -54.31 -13.23
CA ASP A 418 12.12 -55.43 -14.15
C ASP A 418 11.33 -55.23 -15.46
N HIS A 419 12.16 -55.32 -16.52
CA HIS A 419 11.96 -56.15 -17.70
C HIS A 419 10.93 -55.71 -18.76
N GLY A 420 11.48 -55.15 -19.84
CA GLY A 420 11.60 -55.95 -21.06
C GLY A 420 10.51 -55.79 -22.11
N GLY A 421 10.84 -55.04 -23.16
CA GLY A 421 10.64 -55.41 -24.57
C GLY A 421 9.22 -55.41 -25.14
N GLY A 422 9.10 -54.92 -26.38
CA GLY A 422 8.05 -55.38 -27.28
C GLY A 422 7.39 -54.31 -28.14
N SER A 423 7.82 -54.29 -29.40
CA SER A 423 7.16 -53.68 -30.57
C SER A 423 5.75 -54.23 -30.85
N GLY A 424 4.91 -53.39 -31.47
CA GLY A 424 3.73 -53.77 -32.28
C GLY A 424 2.42 -53.81 -31.48
N GLY A 425 1.27 -53.42 -31.99
CA GLY A 425 0.81 -53.02 -33.32
C GLY A 425 -0.72 -53.00 -33.27
N ASP A 426 -1.31 -52.16 -34.11
CA ASP A 426 -2.54 -52.32 -34.90
C ASP A 426 -3.86 -52.86 -34.28
N ASP A 427 -4.92 -52.20 -34.78
CA ASP A 427 -6.27 -52.68 -35.08
C ASP A 427 -7.35 -52.66 -34.00
N ASP A 428 -8.30 -51.74 -34.21
CA ASP A 428 -9.72 -52.00 -34.51
C ASP A 428 -10.35 -53.27 -33.91
N ASP A 429 -11.44 -53.10 -33.16
CA ASP A 429 -12.72 -53.71 -33.57
C ASP A 429 -13.88 -53.25 -32.69
N ASP A 430 -14.99 -53.02 -33.38
CA ASP A 430 -16.35 -52.82 -32.91
C ASP A 430 -16.85 -53.96 -32.00
N ASP A 431 -17.81 -53.66 -31.11
CA ASP A 431 -19.15 -54.27 -31.16
C ASP A 431 -19.95 -54.02 -29.86
N ASP A 432 -21.08 -53.34 -30.07
CA ASP A 432 -22.42 -53.62 -29.56
C ASP A 432 -22.62 -54.61 -28.39
N HIS A 433 -23.28 -54.15 -27.32
CA HIS A 433 -24.69 -54.51 -27.03
C HIS A 433 -25.13 -54.13 -25.61
N GLY A 434 -26.28 -53.45 -25.51
CA GLY A 434 -27.42 -54.05 -24.78
C GLY A 434 -27.94 -53.40 -23.49
N GLY A 435 -29.08 -52.71 -23.63
CA GLY A 435 -30.21 -52.68 -22.66
C GLY A 435 -30.09 -51.69 -21.49
N GLY A 436 -31.11 -50.97 -21.05
CA GLY A 436 -32.54 -50.97 -21.34
C GLY A 436 -33.32 -50.49 -20.09
N SER A 437 -34.42 -49.77 -20.33
CA SER A 437 -35.44 -49.25 -19.37
C SER A 437 -35.00 -48.05 -18.52
N GLY A 438 -35.80 -47.01 -18.33
CA GLY A 438 -37.20 -46.75 -18.67
C GLY A 438 -37.69 -45.60 -17.78
N GLY A 439 -38.62 -44.78 -18.27
CA GLY A 439 -39.20 -43.71 -17.47
C GLY A 439 -39.70 -42.57 -18.33
N ASP A 440 -40.84 -42.82 -18.97
CA ASP A 440 -41.76 -41.84 -19.55
C ASP A 440 -42.20 -40.80 -18.50
N ASP A 441 -42.36 -39.54 -18.90
CA ASP A 441 -43.65 -38.86 -18.88
C ASP A 441 -43.46 -37.43 -19.42
N ASP A 442 -44.06 -37.26 -20.60
CA ASP A 442 -44.18 -36.07 -21.42
C ASP A 442 -45.19 -35.04 -20.87
N ASP A 443 -45.23 -33.92 -21.58
CA ASP A 443 -46.37 -33.03 -21.85
C ASP A 443 -46.81 -32.09 -20.72
N GLY A 444 -47.07 -30.81 -20.97
CA GLY A 444 -47.28 -30.07 -22.21
C GLY A 444 -47.68 -28.64 -21.81
N ASP A 445 -47.32 -27.66 -22.64
CA ASP A 445 -48.28 -26.93 -23.50
C ASP A 445 -48.89 -25.74 -22.74
N ASP A 446 -49.12 -24.55 -23.29
CA ASP A 446 -48.88 -23.93 -24.58
C ASP A 446 -49.45 -22.49 -24.46
N ASP A 447 -49.28 -21.72 -25.54
CA ASP A 447 -50.04 -20.56 -25.98
C ASP A 447 -49.60 -19.19 -25.44
N ASP A 448 -48.94 -18.31 -26.21
CA ASP A 448 -49.22 -17.71 -27.55
C ASP A 448 -49.95 -16.36 -27.50
N ASP A 449 -49.70 -15.61 -28.56
CA ASP A 449 -50.26 -14.34 -29.06
C ASP A 449 -49.50 -13.06 -28.60
N ASP A 450 -48.67 -12.39 -29.40
CA ASP A 450 -48.71 -11.91 -30.81
C ASP A 450 -49.03 -10.40 -30.92
N ASP A 451 -48.29 -9.82 -31.88
CA ASP A 451 -48.63 -8.70 -32.76
C ASP A 451 -48.32 -7.23 -32.38
N ASP A 452 -47.30 -6.73 -33.10
CA ASP A 452 -47.38 -5.70 -34.15
C ASP A 452 -47.17 -4.21 -33.82
N ASP A 453 -45.99 -3.76 -34.31
CA ASP A 453 -45.80 -2.81 -35.42
C ASP A 453 -45.89 -1.28 -35.26
N ASP A 454 -44.91 -0.69 -35.97
CA ASP A 454 -44.90 0.56 -36.74
C ASP A 454 -44.52 1.92 -36.09
N ASP A 455 -43.27 2.29 -36.39
CA ASP A 455 -42.89 3.35 -37.35
C ASP A 455 -42.54 4.80 -36.90
N ASP A 456 -41.39 5.21 -37.46
CA ASP A 456 -41.05 6.50 -38.10
C ASP A 456 -40.77 7.75 -37.22
N ASP A 457 -39.79 8.63 -37.50
CA ASP A 457 -38.65 8.71 -38.42
C ASP A 457 -37.91 10.04 -38.13
N ASP A 458 -36.79 10.26 -38.82
CA ASP A 458 -36.16 11.55 -39.21
C ASP A 458 -35.08 12.21 -38.30
N ASP A 459 -33.83 11.85 -38.61
CA ASP A 459 -32.75 12.70 -39.18
C ASP A 459 -32.71 14.22 -38.89
N ASP A 460 -31.53 14.72 -38.48
CA ASP A 460 -30.84 15.76 -39.25
C ASP A 460 -29.35 15.92 -38.86
N ASP A 461 -28.55 16.03 -39.92
CA ASP A 461 -27.11 16.04 -40.06
C ASP A 461 -26.53 17.47 -39.91
N HIS A 462 -25.27 17.63 -39.44
CA HIS A 462 -24.28 18.61 -39.96
C HIS A 462 -22.96 18.66 -39.16
N GLY A 463 -21.89 18.13 -39.77
CA GLY A 463 -20.80 18.95 -40.34
C GLY A 463 -19.75 19.63 -39.43
N GLY A 464 -18.62 18.94 -39.23
CA GLY A 464 -17.22 19.33 -39.57
C GLY A 464 -16.61 20.72 -39.27
N GLY A 465 -15.31 20.70 -38.89
CA GLY A 465 -14.31 21.67 -39.35
C GLY A 465 -13.47 22.36 -38.27
N GLY A 466 -12.14 22.14 -38.32
CA GLY A 466 -11.16 22.80 -37.47
C GLY A 466 -10.79 24.24 -37.88
N GLY A 467 -10.08 24.90 -36.96
CA GLY A 467 -9.44 26.21 -37.09
C GLY A 467 -8.71 26.56 -35.80
#